data_AF-A0A2V9RSR4-F1
#
_entry.id   AF-A0A2V9RSR4-F1
#
_cell.length_a   1.000
_cell.length_b   1.000
_cell.length_c   1.000
_cell.angle_alpha   90.00
_cell.angle_beta   90.00
_cell.angle_gamma   90.00
#
_symmetry.space_group_name_H-M   'P 1'
#
loop_
_entity.id
_entity.type
_entity.pdbx_description
1 polymer ?
#
loop_
_entity_poly.entity_id
_entity_poly.type
_entity_poly.pdbx_seq_one_letter_code
_entity_poly.pdbx_strand_id
1 'polypeptide(L)' 'IYLAGGSSKVPGLVEALRQEFSLPVEIFNPFQRITPPADGAGMALIEQNAGQLAVAVGLALRSFDDL' A
#
# COMPACT_ATOMS: atom_id res chain seq x y z
N ILE A 1 -9.23 0.37 -9.91
CA ILE A 1 -8.10 -0.58 -9.78
C ILE A 1 -7.22 -0.09 -8.64
N TYR A 2 -6.83 -0.98 -7.72
CA TYR A 2 -5.83 -0.67 -6.70
C TYR A 2 -4.53 -1.37 -7.03
N LEU A 3 -3.42 -0.64 -6.98
CA LEU A 3 -2.09 -1.14 -7.31
C LEU A 3 -1.28 -1.37 -6.03
N ALA A 4 -0.82 -2.61 -5.84
CA ALA A 4 0.02 -3.03 -4.72
C ALA A 4 1.33 -3.68 -5.24
N GLY A 5 2.19 -4.11 -4.32
CA GLY A 5 3.50 -4.69 -4.61
C GLY A 5 4.60 -3.64 -4.82
N GLY A 6 5.86 -4.08 -4.85
CA GLY A 6 7.01 -3.18 -5.00
C GLY A 6 7.02 -2.41 -6.33
N SER A 7 6.53 -3.04 -7.40
CA SER A 7 6.43 -2.43 -8.73
C SER A 7 5.42 -1.28 -8.78
N SER A 8 4.57 -1.09 -7.77
CA SER A 8 3.64 0.05 -7.73
C SER A 8 4.37 1.41 -7.72
N LYS A 9 5.67 1.42 -7.42
CA LYS A 9 6.54 2.60 -7.43
C LYS A 9 7.17 2.93 -8.77
N VAL A 10 7.03 2.06 -9.77
CA VAL A 10 7.61 2.31 -11.09
C VAL A 10 7.06 3.64 -11.62
N PRO A 11 7.93 4.64 -11.90
CA PRO A 11 7.47 5.94 -12.36
C PRO A 11 6.60 5.82 -13.62
N GLY A 12 5.46 6.50 -13.63
CA GLY A 12 4.52 6.49 -14.75
C GLY A 12 3.60 5.25 -14.83
N LEU A 13 3.82 4.20 -14.03
CA LEU A 13 3.01 2.99 -14.10
C LEU A 13 1.52 3.25 -13.81
N VAL A 14 1.19 4.02 -12.77
CA VAL A 14 -0.20 4.35 -12.44
C VAL A 14 -0.88 5.06 -13.60
N GLU A 15 -0.21 6.03 -14.22
CA GLU A 15 -0.76 6.81 -15.32
C GLU A 15 -0.95 5.95 -16.58
N ALA A 16 0.04 5.10 -16.91
CA ALA A 16 -0.06 4.16 -18.01
C ALA A 16 -1.26 3.20 -17.83
N LEU A 17 -1.47 2.68 -16.61
CA LEU A 17 -2.61 1.82 -16.31
C LEU A 17 -3.95 2.58 -16.38
N ARG A 18 -4.00 3.85 -15.96
CA ARG A 18 -5.22 4.68 -16.09
C ARG A 18 -5.61 4.85 -17.55
N GLN A 19 -4.63 5.13 -18.41
CA GLN A 19 -4.83 5.31 -19.84
C GLN A 19 -5.25 4.00 -20.51
N GLU A 20 -4.51 2.92 -20.28
CA GLU A 20 -4.78 1.60 -20.87
C GLU A 20 -6.17 1.08 -20.51
N PHE A 21 -6.54 1.14 -19.23
CA PHE A 21 -7.80 0.56 -18.76
C PHE A 21 -8.97 1.54 -18.78
N SER A 22 -8.74 2.84 -19.00
CA SER A 22 -9.77 3.88 -18.90
C SER A 22 -10.57 3.83 -17.58
N LEU A 23 -9.89 3.49 -16.49
CA LEU A 23 -10.47 3.32 -15.15
C LEU A 23 -9.62 4.07 -14.12
N PRO A 24 -10.21 4.48 -12.98
CA PRO A 24 -9.44 5.00 -11.85
C PRO A 24 -8.44 3.95 -11.35
N VAL A 25 -7.17 4.33 -11.29
CA VAL A 25 -6.09 3.52 -10.71
C VAL A 25 -5.44 4.32 -9.58
N GLU A 26 -5.28 3.71 -8.41
CA GLU A 26 -4.69 4.33 -7.23
C GLU A 26 -3.70 3.38 -6.55
N ILE A 27 -2.67 3.92 -5.93
CA ILE A 27 -1.76 3.13 -5.09
C ILE A 27 -2.52 2.69 -3.85
N PHE A 28 -2.47 1.39 -3.56
CA PHE A 28 -3.09 0.85 -2.37
C PHE A 28 -2.28 1.24 -1.12
N ASN A 29 -2.93 1.90 -0.17
CA ASN A 29 -2.37 2.16 1.15
C ASN A 29 -3.00 1.19 2.19
N PRO A 30 -2.31 0.12 2.61
CA PRO A 30 -2.84 -0.82 3.58
C PRO A 30 -2.93 -0.25 5.01
N PHE A 31 -2.36 0.92 5.28
CA PHE A 31 -2.37 1.58 6.59
C PHE A 31 -3.50 2.61 6.74
N GLN A 32 -4.41 2.72 5.77
CA GLN A 32 -5.45 3.76 5.75
C GLN A 32 -6.35 3.79 7.01
N ARG A 33 -6.50 2.65 7.70
CA ARG A 33 -7.25 2.51 8.96
C ARG A 33 -6.39 1.97 10.11
N ILE A 34 -5.08 2.12 10.01
CA ILE A 34 -4.12 1.67 11.03
C ILE A 34 -3.38 2.91 11.50
N THR A 35 -3.41 3.17 12.81
CA THR A 35 -2.67 4.30 13.38
C THR A 35 -1.17 4.05 13.19
N PRO A 36 -0.45 4.93 12.47
CA PRO A 36 0.99 4.75 12.27
C PRO A 36 1.76 5.05 13.56
N PRO A 37 3.00 4.53 13.70
CA PRO A 37 3.92 4.96 14.75
C PRO A 37 4.13 6.48 14.66
N ALA A 38 4.24 7.15 15.82
CA ALA A 38 4.39 8.60 15.88
C ALA A 38 5.69 9.12 15.24
N ASP A 39 6.76 8.31 15.30
CA ASP A 39 8.07 8.63 14.76
C ASP A 39 8.92 7.37 14.50
N GLY A 40 10.14 7.59 14.01
CA GLY A 40 11.15 6.55 13.85
C GLY A 40 11.11 5.79 12.52
N ALA A 41 11.94 4.74 12.44
CA ALA A 41 12.19 4.01 11.20
C ALA A 41 10.92 3.34 10.63
N GLY A 42 9.95 3.00 11.49
CA GLY A 42 8.69 2.40 11.08
C GLY A 42 7.84 3.34 10.22
N MET A 43 7.77 4.62 10.57
CA MET A 43 7.01 5.61 9.82
C MET A 43 7.59 5.81 8.41
N ALA A 44 8.91 6.01 8.31
CA ALA A 44 9.59 6.17 7.02
C ALA A 44 9.43 4.94 6.12
N LEU A 45 9.45 3.74 6.71
CA LEU A 45 9.23 2.50 5.99
C LEU A 45 7.80 2.41 5.42
N ILE A 46 6.79 2.83 6.19
CA ILE A 46 5.38 2.87 5.78
C ILE A 46 5.17 3.86 4.63
N GLU A 47 5.59 5.11 4.80
CA GLU A 47 5.37 6.17 3.80
C GLU A 47 6.01 5.81 2.47
N GLN A 48 7.22 5.28 2.53
CA GLN A 48 7.93 4.91 1.33
C GLN A 48 7.33 3.65 0.70
N ASN A 49 6.91 2.63 1.47
CA ASN A 49 6.69 1.28 0.92
C ASN A 49 5.25 0.76 1.06
N ALA A 50 4.25 1.62 1.28
CA ALA A 50 2.87 1.25 1.53
C ALA A 50 2.33 0.13 0.61
N GLY A 51 2.41 0.29 -0.71
CA GLY A 51 1.93 -0.72 -1.67
C GLY A 51 2.65 -2.07 -1.55
N GLN A 52 3.95 -2.08 -1.26
CA GLN A 52 4.74 -3.31 -1.08
C GLN A 52 4.36 -4.06 0.20
N LEU A 53 3.90 -3.35 1.23
CA LEU A 53 3.59 -3.92 2.54
C LEU A 53 2.18 -4.52 2.61
N ALA A 54 1.38 -4.48 1.54
CA ALA A 54 -0.01 -4.93 1.53
C ALA A 54 -0.21 -6.35 2.09
N VAL A 55 0.62 -7.30 1.67
CA VAL A 55 0.55 -8.70 2.15
C VAL A 55 1.00 -8.81 3.60
N ALA A 56 2.10 -8.15 3.97
CA ALA A 56 2.62 -8.18 5.34
C ALA A 56 1.63 -7.61 6.35
N VAL A 57 0.97 -6.49 6.01
CA VAL A 57 -0.10 -5.90 6.83
C VAL A 57 -1.26 -6.88 6.96
N GLY A 58 -1.71 -7.49 5.85
CA GLY A 58 -2.78 -8.50 5.89
C GLY A 58 -2.45 -9.67 6.81
N LEU A 59 -1.21 -10.19 6.75
CA LEU A 59 -0.75 -11.26 7.65
C LEU A 59 -0.74 -10.81 9.12
N ALA A 60 -0.28 -9.59 9.40
CA ALA A 60 -0.28 -9.04 10.76
C ALA A 60 -1.70 -8.87 11.32
N LEU A 61 -2.66 -8.49 10.49
CA LEU A 61 -4.07 -8.34 10.88
C LEU A 61 -4.70 -9.68 11.30
N ARG A 62 -4.26 -10.81 10.73
CA ARG A 62 -4.75 -12.15 11.13
C ARG A 62 -4.49 -12.48 12.60
N SER A 63 -3.50 -11.83 13.24
CA SER A 63 -3.23 -11.99 14.67
C SER A 63 -4.34 -11.44 15.58
N PHE A 64 -5.28 -10.68 15.02
CA PHE A 64 -6.39 -10.04 15.75
C PHE A 64 -7.76 -10.56 15.32
N ASP A 65 -7.84 -11.59 14.46
CA ASP A 65 -9.12 -12.10 13.94
C ASP A 65 -9.98 -12.80 15.00
N ASP A 66 -9.36 -13.28 16.08
CA ASP A 66 -10.04 -13.98 17.19
C ASP A 66 -10.35 -13.06 18.39
N LEU A 67 -10.19 -11.73 18.27
CA LEU A 67 -10.46 -10.75 19.32
C LEU A 67 -11.89 -10.17 19.28
#